data_AF-A0A3D0PD18-F1
#
_entry.id   AF-A0A3D0PD18-F1
#
_cell.length_a   1.000
_cell.length_b   1.000
_cell.length_c   1.000
_cell.angle_alpha   90.00
_cell.angle_beta   90.00
_cell.angle_gamma   90.00
#
_symmetry.space_group_name_H-M   'P 1'
#
loop_
_entity.id
_entity.type
_entity.pdbx_description
1 polymer ?
#
loop_
_entity_poly.entity_id
_entity_poly.type
_entity_poly.pdbx_seq_one_letter_code
_entity_poly.pdbx_strand_id
1 'polypeptide(L)' 'NPFICRNIPTPDESFVIIHFRKGAREKWGIDFSYLLNMIHDSFMSSPTSIVVNGGKMGFAMELILTPI' A
#
# COMPACT_ATOMS: atom_id res chain seq x y z
N ASN A 1 -23.91 -4.08 6.40
CA ASN A 1 -24.74 -4.57 5.28
C ASN A 1 -24.57 -3.60 4.12
N PRO A 2 -23.90 -3.99 3.02
CA PRO A 2 -23.65 -3.11 1.88
C PRO A 2 -24.95 -2.62 1.20
N PHE A 3 -26.08 -3.31 1.36
CA PHE A 3 -27.38 -2.93 0.79
C PHE A 3 -28.08 -1.79 1.55
N ILE A 4 -27.56 -1.38 2.72
CA ILE A 4 -28.11 -0.27 3.55
C ILE A 4 -27.09 0.88 3.66
N CYS A 5 -25.97 0.81 2.92
CA CYS A 5 -24.96 1.86 2.94
C CYS A 5 -25.51 3.15 2.30
N ARG A 6 -25.44 4.26 3.02
CA ARG A 6 -25.89 5.58 2.54
C ARG A 6 -24.84 6.29 1.69
N ASN A 7 -23.56 6.00 1.95
CA ASN A 7 -22.43 6.66 1.31
C ASN A 7 -21.33 5.63 1.02
N ILE A 8 -20.52 5.93 0.00
CA ILE A 8 -19.32 5.16 -0.32
C ILE A 8 -18.23 5.57 0.66
N PRO A 9 -17.53 4.63 1.33
CA PRO A 9 -16.40 4.96 2.18
C PRO A 9 -15.34 5.76 1.42
N THR A 10 -14.87 6.82 2.05
CA THR A 10 -13.79 7.65 1.51
C THR A 10 -12.44 6.92 1.59
N PRO A 11 -11.41 7.36 0.83
CA PRO A 11 -10.08 6.77 0.91
C PRO A 11 -9.50 6.74 2.34
N ASP A 12 -9.76 7.78 3.14
CA ASP A 12 -9.30 7.88 4.53
C ASP A 12 -10.02 6.91 5.48
N GLU A 13 -11.18 6.37 5.07
CA GLU A 13 -11.94 5.34 5.78
C GLU A 13 -11.57 3.92 5.30
N SER A 14 -10.49 3.78 4.55
CA SER A 14 -10.08 2.50 3.95
C SER A 14 -8.58 2.24 4.09
N PHE A 15 -8.22 0.97 4.02
CA PHE A 15 -6.84 0.53 3.89
C PHE A 15 -6.64 -0.18 2.57
N VAL A 16 -5.45 -0.01 1.99
CA VAL A 16 -5.03 -0.70 0.78
C VAL A 16 -3.89 -1.65 1.13
N ILE A 17 -4.02 -2.91 0.73
CA ILE A 17 -2.99 -3.92 0.88
C ILE A 17 -2.28 -4.06 -0.46
N ILE A 18 -0.99 -3.72 -0.50
CA ILE A 18 -0.15 -3.89 -1.68
C ILE A 18 0.65 -5.17 -1.50
N HIS A 19 0.34 -6.18 -2.32
CA HIS A 19 1.00 -7.46 -2.31
C HIS A 19 2.04 -7.56 -3.43
N PHE A 20 3.26 -7.92 -3.06
CA PHE A 20 4.34 -8.15 -4.00
C PHE A 20 4.47 -9.65 -4.29
N ARG A 21 4.34 -10.01 -5.56
CA ARG A 21 4.54 -11.39 -6.01
C ARG A 21 5.94 -11.88 -5.61
N LYS A 22 6.05 -13.15 -5.22
CA LYS A 22 7.33 -13.80 -4.93
C LYS A 22 8.34 -13.55 -6.07
N GLY A 23 9.52 -13.03 -5.73
CA GLY A 23 10.59 -12.67 -6.68
C GLY A 23 10.49 -11.26 -7.29
N ALA A 24 9.37 -10.54 -7.11
CA ALA A 24 9.26 -9.15 -7.55
C ALA A 24 10.23 -8.24 -6.78
N ARG A 25 10.41 -8.51 -5.47
CA ARG A 25 11.33 -7.77 -4.61
C ARG A 25 12.77 -7.76 -5.14
N GLU A 26 13.29 -8.93 -5.50
CA GLU A 26 14.66 -9.07 -6.02
C GLU A 26 14.78 -8.47 -7.42
N LYS A 27 13.80 -8.72 -8.28
CA LYS A 27 13.82 -8.25 -9.66
C LYS A 27 13.67 -6.72 -9.80
N TRP A 28 12.96 -6.08 -8.87
CA TRP A 28 12.62 -4.65 -8.93
C TRP A 28 13.29 -3.84 -7.82
N GLY A 29 14.17 -4.46 -7.03
CA GLY A 29 14.92 -3.76 -5.97
C GLY A 29 14.03 -3.15 -4.88
N ILE A 30 12.87 -3.75 -4.58
CA ILE A 30 11.91 -3.15 -3.65
C ILE A 30 12.46 -3.20 -2.22
N ASP A 31 12.66 -2.02 -1.64
CA ASP A 31 13.07 -1.85 -0.25
C ASP A 31 11.88 -1.49 0.64
N PHE A 32 11.44 -2.45 1.46
CA PHE A 32 10.35 -2.23 2.40
C PHE A 32 10.71 -1.25 3.52
N SER A 33 11.97 -1.21 3.96
CA SER A 33 12.40 -0.25 4.98
C SER A 33 12.32 1.17 4.44
N TYR A 34 12.68 1.37 3.17
CA TYR A 34 12.47 2.65 2.49
C TYR A 34 10.98 3.00 2.37
N LEU A 35 10.15 2.07 1.90
CA LEU A 35 8.70 2.30 1.75
C LEU A 35 8.02 2.62 3.09
N LEU A 36 8.37 1.94 4.17
CA LEU A 36 7.83 2.18 5.51
C LEU A 36 8.23 3.55 6.06
N ASN A 37 9.46 4.00 5.79
CA ASN A 37 9.93 5.32 6.22
C ASN A 37 9.28 6.46 5.42
N MET A 38 9.06 6.24 4.12
CA MET A 38 8.46 7.25 3.24
C MET A 38 6.94 7.34 3.43
N ILE A 39 6.26 6.20 3.57
CA ILE A 39 4.81 6.14 3.70
C ILE A 39 4.47 6.09 5.19
N HIS A 40 4.25 7.27 5.78
CA HIS A 40 3.84 7.37 7.19
C HIS A 40 2.58 6.54 7.49
N ASP A 41 2.53 5.95 8.68
CA ASP A 41 1.44 5.09 9.15
C ASP A 41 1.21 3.81 8.32
N SER A 42 2.18 3.43 7.48
CA SER A 42 2.18 2.13 6.81
C SER A 42 2.84 1.06 7.69
N PHE A 43 2.42 -0.19 7.51
CA PHE A 43 2.97 -1.33 8.25
C PHE A 43 2.92 -2.60 7.42
N MET A 44 3.74 -3.59 7.77
CA MET A 44 3.73 -4.88 7.07
C MET A 44 2.66 -5.80 7.66
N SER A 45 1.77 -6.32 6.81
CA SER A 45 0.85 -7.41 7.19
C SER A 45 1.45 -8.79 6.95
N SER A 46 2.41 -8.89 6.04
CA SER A 46 3.16 -10.12 5.75
C SER A 46 4.55 -9.77 5.21
N PRO A 47 5.49 -10.74 5.12
CA PRO A 47 6.79 -10.51 4.51
C PRO A 47 6.74 -10.04 3.04
N THR A 48 5.60 -10.21 2.37
CA THR A 48 5.39 -9.87 0.96
C THR A 48 4.34 -8.78 0.75
N SER A 49 3.78 -8.21 1.82
CA SER A 49 2.69 -7.25 1.72
C SER A 49 2.86 -6.08 2.69
N ILE A 50 2.57 -4.88 2.20
CA ILE A 50 2.49 -3.65 3.00
C ILE A 50 1.05 -3.14 3.01
N VAL A 51 0.60 -2.66 4.15
CA VAL A 51 -0.68 -2.00 4.35
C VAL A 51 -0.44 -0.50 4.38
N VAL A 52 -1.20 0.24 3.58
CA VAL A 52 -1.17 1.70 3.51
C VAL A 52 -2.58 2.24 3.73
N ASN A 53 -2.69 3.45 4.29
CA ASN A 53 -3.97 4.16 4.33
C ASN A 53 -4.41 4.47 2.88
N GLY A 54 -5.70 4.33 2.57
CA GLY A 54 -6.25 4.55 1.23
C GLY A 54 -5.98 5.96 0.69
N GLY A 55 -5.96 6.99 1.56
CA GLY A 55 -5.58 8.35 1.16
C GLY A 55 -4.15 8.48 0.62
N LYS A 56 -3.25 7.57 1.00
CA LYS A 56 -1.83 7.56 0.60
C LYS A 56 -1.54 6.59 -0.57
N MET A 57 -2.58 5.98 -1.15
CA MET A 57 -2.42 4.99 -2.24
C MET A 57 -1.66 5.56 -3.45
N GLY A 58 -1.99 6.76 -3.90
CA GLY A 58 -1.33 7.38 -5.06
C GLY A 58 0.17 7.59 -4.85
N PHE A 59 0.55 8.07 -3.67
CA PHE A 59 1.95 8.24 -3.29
C PHE A 59 2.69 6.90 -3.19
N ALA A 60 2.05 5.88 -2.62
CA ALA A 60 2.61 4.54 -2.56
C ALA A 60 2.84 3.96 -3.98
N MET A 61 1.89 4.16 -4.90
CA MET A 61 2.04 3.73 -6.29
C MET A 61 3.21 4.42 -6.99
N GLU A 62 3.38 5.72 -6.78
CA GLU A 62 4.47 6.50 -7.36
C GLU A 62 5.83 5.94 -6.93
N LEU A 63 6.03 5.72 -5.62
CA LEU A 63 7.26 5.16 -5.06
C LEU A 63 7.56 3.73 -5.53
N ILE A 64 6.54 2.93 -5.79
CA ILE A 64 6.69 1.51 -6.16
C ILE A 64 6.89 1.34 -7.67
N LEU A 65 6.17 2.10 -8.48
CA LEU A 65 6.13 1.93 -9.94
C LEU A 65 7.13 2.81 -10.68
N THR A 66 7.61 3.89 -10.04
CA THR A 66 8.64 4.75 -10.61
C THR A 66 9.95 4.46 -9.90
N PRO A 67 10.82 3.59 -10.44
CA PRO A 67 12.14 3.41 -9.88
C PRO A 67 12.92 4.73 -9.99
N ILE A 68 13.46 5.18 -8.86
CA ILE A 68 14.49 6.23 -8.79
C ILE A 68 15.82 5.62 -9.24
#